data_AF-A0A2H5QY42-F1
#
_entry.id   AF-A0A2H5QY42-F1
#
_cell.length_a   1.000
_cell.length_b   1.000
_cell.length_c   1.000
_cell.angle_alpha   90.00
_cell.angle_beta   90.00
_cell.angle_gamma   90.00
#
_symmetry.space_group_name_H-M   'P 1'
#
loop_
_entity.id
_entity.type
_entity.pdbx_description
1 polymer ?
#
loop_
_entity_poly.entity_id
_entity_poly.type
_entity_poly.pdbx_seq_one_letter_code
_entity_poly.pdbx_strand_id
1 'polypeptide(L)'
;MEAEMGLLPEGCIANVISFTTPRDACRLSSVSTVFKSAAESDAVWERFLPPDYPTLLSDAASSSSSSSSLHFSSKKELYFSLCHNPI
;
A
#
# COMPACT_ATOMS: atom_id res chain seq x y z
N MET A 1 -7.02 -0.24 29.96
CA MET A 1 -8.01 -0.89 29.08
C MET A 1 -7.45 -0.76 27.68
N GLU A 2 -6.49 -1.60 27.33
CA GLU A 2 -5.78 -1.51 26.05
C GLU A 2 -6.46 -2.44 25.04
N ALA A 3 -7.08 -1.80 24.04
CA ALA A 3 -7.54 -2.26 22.74
C ALA A 3 -8.10 -3.69 22.57
N GLU A 4 -9.43 -3.80 22.53
CA GLU A 4 -10.20 -4.93 21.96
C GLU A 4 -9.76 -5.27 20.51
N MET A 5 -9.22 -4.30 19.77
CA MET A 5 -8.63 -4.49 18.43
C MET A 5 -7.29 -5.21 18.41
N GLY A 6 -6.56 -5.31 19.54
CA GLY A 6 -5.31 -6.08 19.62
C GLY A 6 -5.50 -7.59 19.58
N LEU A 7 -6.74 -8.07 19.76
CA LEU A 7 -7.10 -9.49 19.67
C LEU A 7 -7.43 -9.94 18.25
N LEU A 8 -7.64 -9.00 17.32
CA LEU A 8 -7.94 -9.33 15.93
C LEU A 8 -6.67 -9.81 15.22
N PRO A 9 -6.77 -10.84 14.36
CA PRO A 9 -5.67 -11.20 13.49
C PRO A 9 -5.25 -10.01 12.62
N GLU A 10 -3.95 -9.86 12.38
CA GLU A 10 -3.39 -8.77 11.58
C GLU A 10 -4.07 -8.64 10.20
N GLY A 11 -4.39 -9.76 9.55
CA GLY A 11 -5.11 -9.77 8.28
C GLY A 11 -6.53 -9.17 8.35
N CYS A 12 -7.24 -9.34 9.48
CA CYS A 12 -8.54 -8.70 9.68
C CYS A 12 -8.40 -7.18 9.81
N ILE A 13 -7.37 -6.74 10.55
CA ILE A 13 -7.06 -5.31 10.71
C ILE A 13 -6.66 -4.71 9.36
N ALA A 14 -5.77 -5.37 8.62
CA ALA A 14 -5.35 -4.96 7.28
C ALA A 14 -6.54 -4.88 6.31
N ASN A 15 -7.45 -5.86 6.36
CA ASN A 15 -8.66 -5.82 5.54
C ASN A 15 -9.51 -4.59 5.86
N VAL A 16 -9.76 -4.27 7.14
CA VAL A 16 -10.50 -3.04 7.52
C VAL A 16 -9.78 -1.78 7.04
N ILE A 17 -8.45 -1.70 7.24
CA ILE A 17 -7.65 -0.54 6.80
C ILE A 17 -7.73 -0.36 5.28
N SER A 18 -7.80 -1.45 4.51
CA SER A 18 -7.94 -1.38 3.04
C SER A 18 -9.19 -0.65 2.55
N PHE A 19 -10.23 -0.54 3.40
CA PHE A 19 -11.46 0.22 3.10
C PHE A 19 -11.40 1.68 3.56
N THR A 20 -10.28 2.13 4.12
CA THR A 20 -10.06 3.52 4.52
C THR A 20 -9.35 4.30 3.41
N THR A 21 -8.88 5.52 3.70
CA THR A 21 -8.04 6.27 2.77
C THR A 21 -6.54 5.99 3.02
N PRO A 22 -5.65 6.22 2.03
CA PRO A 22 -4.20 6.12 2.25
C PRO A 22 -3.70 7.01 3.40
N ARG A 23 -4.33 8.18 3.59
CA ARG A 23 -4.02 9.09 4.70
C ARG A 23 -4.39 8.47 6.04
N ASP A 24 -5.54 7.81 6.12
CA ASP A 24 -6.00 7.15 7.35
C ASP A 24 -5.14 5.92 7.67
N ALA A 25 -4.76 5.13 6.67
CA ALA A 25 -3.79 4.04 6.84
C ALA A 25 -2.47 4.55 7.45
N CYS A 26 -1.93 5.66 6.96
CA CYS A 26 -0.73 6.29 7.54
C CYS A 26 -0.94 6.72 9.00
N ARG A 27 -2.10 7.29 9.34
CA ARG A 27 -2.41 7.68 10.73
C ARG A 27 -2.53 6.47 11.65
N LEU A 28 -3.24 5.43 11.20
CA LEU A 28 -3.42 4.19 11.94
C LEU A 28 -2.08 3.51 12.22
N SER A 29 -1.11 3.59 11.29
CA SER A 29 0.23 3.04 11.49
C SER A 29 0.99 3.61 12.70
N SER A 30 0.59 4.79 13.20
CA SER A 30 1.23 5.42 14.37
C SER A 30 0.56 5.05 15.71
N VAL A 31 -0.54 4.30 15.69
CA VAL A 31 -1.31 3.97 16.91
C VAL A 31 -0.65 2.84 17.70
N SER A 32 -0.24 1.77 17.03
CA SER A 32 0.45 0.63 17.65
C SER A 32 1.28 -0.15 16.62
N THR A 33 2.15 -1.06 17.09
CA THR A 33 2.95 -1.92 16.21
C THR A 33 2.10 -2.86 15.36
N VAL A 34 0.98 -3.35 15.89
CA VAL A 34 0.04 -4.21 15.16
C VAL A 34 -0.65 -3.43 14.05
N PHE A 35 -1.14 -2.21 14.35
CA PHE A 35 -1.71 -1.34 13.33
C PHE A 35 -0.67 -0.91 12.29
N LYS A 36 0.57 -0.68 12.72
CA LYS A 36 1.68 -0.39 11.81
C LYS A 36 1.89 -1.54 10.82
N SER A 37 2.07 -2.76 11.30
CA SER A 37 2.28 -3.94 10.45
C SER A 37 1.13 -4.13 9.47
N ALA A 38 -0.12 -4.07 9.96
CA ALA A 38 -1.31 -4.19 9.13
C ALA A 38 -1.42 -3.06 8.08
N ALA A 39 -1.18 -1.80 8.47
CA ALA A 39 -1.28 -0.64 7.58
C ALA A 39 -0.17 -0.57 6.52
N GLU A 40 0.98 -1.20 6.76
CA GLU A 40 2.09 -1.27 5.81
C GLU A 40 2.00 -2.49 4.87
N SER A 41 1.03 -3.39 5.09
CA SER A 41 0.83 -4.59 4.27
C SER A 41 0.41 -4.28 2.84
N ASP A 42 0.97 -4.99 1.87
CA ASP A 42 0.57 -4.93 0.47
C ASP A 42 -0.92 -5.20 0.24
N ALA A 43 -1.59 -5.95 1.13
CA ALA A 43 -3.03 -6.18 1.04
C ALA A 43 -3.85 -4.87 1.18
N VAL A 44 -3.36 -3.93 2.01
CA VAL A 44 -3.96 -2.59 2.15
C VAL A 44 -3.70 -1.77 0.90
N TRP A 45 -2.43 -1.69 0.49
CA TRP A 45 -2.01 -0.81 -0.59
C TRP A 45 -2.48 -1.27 -1.98
N GLU A 46 -2.73 -2.57 -2.18
CA GLU A 46 -3.41 -3.09 -3.36
C GLU A 46 -4.74 -2.37 -3.62
N ARG A 47 -5.52 -2.09 -2.57
CA ARG A 47 -6.83 -1.45 -2.67
C ARG A 47 -6.75 0.04 -3.04
N PHE A 48 -5.61 0.66 -2.78
CA PHE A 48 -5.36 2.07 -3.03
C PHE A 48 -4.76 2.33 -4.41
N LEU A 49 -4.23 1.29 -5.06
CA LEU A 49 -3.68 1.38 -6.39
C LEU A 49 -4.79 1.45 -7.45
N PRO A 50 -4.56 2.12 -8.59
CA PRO A 50 -5.45 2.05 -9.74
C PRO A 50 -5.59 0.61 -10.24
N PRO A 51 -6.77 0.15 -10.68
CA PRO A 51 -6.97 -1.22 -11.13
C PRO A 51 -6.07 -1.62 -12.32
N ASP A 52 -5.67 -0.65 -13.13
CA ASP A 52 -4.81 -0.85 -14.30
C ASP A 52 -3.30 -0.74 -13.97
N TYR A 53 -2.91 -0.65 -12.69
CA TYR A 53 -1.49 -0.60 -12.33
C TYR A 53 -0.63 -1.76 -12.89
N PRO A 54 -1.12 -3.01 -13.05
CA PRO A 54 -0.30 -4.09 -13.58
C PRO A 54 0.07 -3.90 -15.05
N THR A 55 -0.84 -3.35 -15.86
CA THR A 55 -0.57 -3.07 -17.27
C THR A 55 0.45 -1.94 -17.40
N LEU A 56 0.34 -0.92 -16.56
CA LEU A 56 1.31 0.18 -16.50
C LEU A 56 2.72 -0.30 -16.16
N LEU A 57 2.84 -1.25 -15.22
CA LEU A 57 4.12 -1.81 -14.83
C LEU A 57 4.74 -2.63 -15.99
N SER A 58 3.90 -3.32 -16.76
CA SER A 58 4.31 -4.05 -17.97
C SER A 58 4.74 -3.13 -19.11
N ASP A 59 4.01 -2.03 -19.35
CA ASP A 59 4.33 -1.03 -20.37
C ASP A 59 5.63 -0.29 -20.05
N ALA A 60 5.84 0.08 -18.77
CA ALA A 60 7.06 0.73 -18.32
C ALA A 60 8.29 -0.18 -18.45
N ALA A 61 8.14 -1.49 -18.20
CA ALA A 61 9.23 -2.46 -18.41
C ALA A 61 9.58 -2.64 -19.90
N SER A 62 8.61 -2.45 -20.80
CA SER A 62 8.77 -2.63 -22.25
C SER A 62 9.30 -1.37 -22.95
N SER A 63 8.92 -0.20 -22.46
CA SER A 63 9.24 1.12 -23.03
C SER A 63 10.61 1.62 -22.53
N SER A 64 11.67 0.97 -22.99
CA SER A 64 13.05 1.31 -22.63
C SER A 64 13.47 2.67 -23.18
N SER A 65 13.25 3.75 -22.43
CA SER A 65 13.93 5.03 -22.62
C SER A 65 14.33 5.72 -21.30
N SER A 66 14.02 5.12 -20.15
CA SER A 66 14.51 5.57 -18.83
C SER A 66 14.54 4.39 -17.85
N SER A 67 15.27 3.33 -18.23
CA SER A 67 15.37 2.07 -17.49
C SER A 67 16.16 2.22 -16.20
N SER A 68 15.55 2.83 -15.18
CA SER A 68 15.70 2.28 -13.84
C SER A 68 14.69 1.14 -13.79
N SER A 69 15.15 -0.10 -13.58
CA SER A 69 14.24 -1.20 -13.28
C SER A 69 13.31 -0.71 -12.16
N LEU A 70 12.01 -0.54 -12.45
CA LEU A 70 11.02 -0.07 -11.48
C LEU A 70 10.77 -1.21 -10.49
N HIS A 71 11.78 -1.47 -9.66
CA HIS A 71 11.75 -2.49 -8.64
C HIS A 71 11.21 -1.84 -7.37
N PHE A 72 9.90 -1.91 -7.20
CA PHE A 72 9.26 -1.50 -5.96
C PHE A 72 9.33 -2.65 -4.95
N SER A 73 9.81 -2.35 -3.74
CA SER A 73 9.85 -3.30 -2.63
C SER A 73 8.50 -3.50 -1.96
N SER A 74 7.50 -2.64 -2.24
CA SER A 74 6.13 -2.76 -1.75
C SER A 74 5.13 -2.01 -2.64
N LYS A 75 3.85 -2.35 -2.54
CA LYS A 75 2.76 -1.62 -3.20
C LYS A 75 2.57 -0.21 -2.66
N LYS A 76 2.96 0.01 -1.40
CA LYS A 76 3.05 1.34 -0.80
C LYS A 76 4.04 2.23 -1.55
N GLU A 77 5.22 1.71 -1.84
CA GLU A 77 6.24 2.43 -2.59
C GLU A 77 5.77 2.74 -4.02
N LEU A 78 5.14 1.77 -4.68
CA LEU A 78 4.51 1.98 -5.99
C LEU A 78 3.46 3.11 -5.94
N TYR A 79 2.56 3.09 -4.95
CA TYR A 79 1.54 4.14 -4.80
C TYR A 79 2.18 5.53 -4.69
N PHE A 80 3.21 5.69 -3.86
CA PHE A 80 3.91 6.98 -3.73
C PHE A 80 4.64 7.37 -5.01
N SER A 81 5.23 6.43 -5.73
CA SER A 81 5.86 6.70 -7.03
C SER A 81 4.86 7.27 -8.03
N LEU A 82 3.67 6.65 -8.14
CA LEU A 82 2.59 7.13 -9.01
C LEU A 82 2.06 8.53 -8.60
N CYS A 83 2.08 8.87 -7.31
CA CYS A 83 1.71 10.21 -6.86
C CYS A 83 2.68 11.29 -7.36
N HIS A 84 3.97 10.96 -7.52
CA HIS A 84 4.99 11.90 -8.02
C HIS A 84 5.06 11.92 -9.55
N ASN A 85 4.67 10.81 -10.19
CA ASN A 85 4.63 10.67 -11.63
C ASN A 85 3.22 10.26 -12.08
N PRO A 86 2.24 11.19 -12.07
CA PRO A 86 0.87 10.91 -12.48
C PRO A 86 0.86 10.47 -13.95
N ILE A 87 -0.02 9.52 -14.26
CA ILE A 87 -0.20 8.95 -15.60
C ILE A 87 -1.18 9.82 -16.39
#